data_AF-A0A371XUD3-F1
#
_entry.id   AF-A0A371XUD3-F1
#
_cell.length_a   1.000
_cell.length_b   1.000
_cell.length_c   1.000
_cell.angle_alpha   90.00
_cell.angle_beta   90.00
_cell.angle_gamma   90.00
#
_symmetry.space_group_name_H-M   'P 1'
#
loop_
_entity.id
_entity.type
_entity.pdbx_description
1 polymer ?
#
loop_
_entity_poly.entity_id
_entity_poly.type
_entity_poly.pdbx_seq_one_letter_code
_entity_poly.pdbx_strand_id
1 'polypeptide(L)'
;MIGGGALATVAVGSAVAFAIVSANGNSSASNKPADQLPTTADIPSDTATADPTFAETTPPPPLDPKDFISSAKKDKAPLGADTLFPGTKLTVGDRVYKKGATASTKSCASATQGALGGVLTGNDCTRLIRATYAKDGVAVTVGVAVFDTEAQATKAKNQYTKGTVTSLSGSGVPAFCRTTICRSTTNSYGRYAYFTTAGFTSGARDVTTKDRAVFTTGDDLAEFTFRQITRRGEAQASAAAEAPQ
;
A
#
# COMPACT_ATOMS: atom_id res chain seq x y z
N MET A 1 -17.48 46.37 11.76
CA MET A 1 -17.78 45.93 10.38
C MET A 1 -17.58 44.42 10.32
N ILE A 2 -18.63 43.65 10.59
CA ILE A 2 -18.62 42.18 10.45
C ILE A 2 -19.34 41.91 9.13
N GLY A 3 -18.58 41.55 8.10
CA GLY A 3 -19.08 41.26 6.76
C GLY A 3 -19.44 39.78 6.64
N GLY A 4 -20.73 39.50 6.42
CA GLY A 4 -21.25 38.19 6.08
C GLY A 4 -21.22 37.91 4.57
N GLY A 5 -21.39 36.63 4.22
CA GLY A 5 -21.59 36.13 2.85
C GLY A 5 -21.36 34.62 2.83
N ALA A 6 -22.40 33.79 2.92
CA ALA A 6 -23.25 33.27 1.84
C ALA A 6 -22.89 31.79 1.57
N LEU A 7 -23.68 30.87 2.13
CA LEU A 7 -23.61 29.44 1.85
C LEU A 7 -24.55 29.11 0.69
N ALA A 8 -23.99 28.64 -0.43
CA ALA A 8 -24.76 28.14 -1.57
C ALA A 8 -25.03 26.64 -1.39
N THR A 9 -26.27 26.29 -1.00
CA THR A 9 -26.78 24.91 -1.02
C THR A 9 -27.16 24.52 -2.44
N VAL A 10 -26.48 23.51 -3.00
CA VAL A 10 -26.87 22.87 -4.25
C VAL A 10 -27.77 21.68 -3.93
N ALA A 11 -29.03 21.74 -4.32
CA ALA A 11 -29.97 20.63 -4.27
C ALA A 11 -29.87 19.84 -5.58
N VAL A 12 -29.51 18.56 -5.50
CA VAL A 12 -29.55 17.61 -6.63
C VAL A 12 -30.76 16.72 -6.44
N GLY A 13 -31.79 16.90 -7.27
CA GLY A 13 -32.94 16.02 -7.34
C GLY A 13 -32.79 15.07 -8.53
N SER A 14 -32.70 13.77 -8.26
CA SER A 14 -32.82 12.73 -9.27
C SER A 14 -34.15 12.00 -9.06
N ALA A 15 -35.10 12.23 -9.97
CA ALA A 15 -36.33 11.44 -10.06
C ALA A 15 -36.05 10.19 -10.89
N VAL A 16 -36.33 9.01 -10.33
CA VAL A 16 -36.33 7.74 -11.07
C VAL A 16 -37.77 7.28 -11.19
N ALA A 17 -38.29 7.20 -12.42
CA ALA A 17 -39.60 6.65 -12.72
C ALA A 17 -39.48 5.17 -13.06
N PHE A 18 -40.11 4.30 -12.28
CA PHE A 18 -40.31 2.89 -12.63
C PHE A 18 -41.66 2.76 -13.34
N ALA A 19 -41.64 2.36 -14.61
CA ALA A 19 -42.85 1.95 -15.33
C ALA A 19 -43.06 0.44 -15.14
N ILE A 20 -44.09 0.07 -14.38
CA ILE A 20 -44.55 -1.32 -14.28
C ILE A 20 -45.66 -1.48 -15.31
N VAL A 21 -45.42 -2.25 -16.38
CA VAL A 21 -46.47 -2.68 -17.31
C VAL A 21 -47.22 -3.84 -16.65
N SER A 22 -48.41 -3.56 -16.14
CA SER A 22 -49.41 -4.55 -15.76
C SER A 22 -50.28 -4.87 -16.98
N ALA A 23 -50.03 -6.03 -17.61
CA ALA A 23 -50.91 -6.56 -18.64
C ALA A 23 -52.10 -7.28 -17.98
N ASN A 24 -53.10 -6.52 -17.51
CA ASN A 24 -54.36 -7.06 -17.02
C ASN A 24 -55.42 -7.04 -18.14
N GLY A 25 -55.34 -8.03 -19.03
CA GLY A 25 -56.36 -8.26 -20.06
C GLY A 25 -57.64 -8.80 -19.46
N ASN A 26 -58.70 -8.00 -19.52
CA ASN A 26 -60.04 -8.30 -19.03
C ASN A 26 -60.72 -9.35 -19.93
N SER A 27 -60.84 -10.60 -19.48
CA SER A 27 -61.66 -11.64 -20.12
C SER A 27 -62.89 -11.93 -19.28
N SER A 28 -64.07 -11.76 -19.87
CA SER A 28 -65.38 -12.03 -19.28
C SER A 28 -65.49 -13.48 -18.79
N ALA A 29 -65.79 -13.65 -17.50
CA ALA A 29 -65.98 -14.96 -16.88
C ALA A 29 -67.29 -15.61 -17.34
N SER A 30 -67.19 -16.80 -17.94
CA SER A 30 -68.32 -17.68 -18.21
C SER A 30 -68.36 -18.77 -17.13
N ASN A 31 -69.40 -18.76 -16.29
CA ASN A 31 -69.68 -19.85 -15.34
C ASN A 31 -69.98 -21.14 -16.13
N LYS A 32 -69.13 -22.17 -16.02
CA LYS A 32 -69.43 -23.55 -16.41
C LYS A 32 -68.90 -24.56 -15.39
N PRO A 33 -69.57 -25.73 -15.21
CA PRO A 33 -69.24 -26.70 -14.17
C PRO A 33 -67.90 -27.41 -14.42
N ALA A 34 -67.27 -27.86 -13.33
CA ALA A 34 -65.93 -28.44 -13.27
C ALA A 34 -65.81 -29.90 -13.77
N ASP A 35 -66.57 -30.31 -14.78
CA ASP A 35 -66.58 -31.70 -15.30
C ASP A 35 -66.11 -31.83 -16.76
N GLN A 36 -65.50 -30.79 -17.33
CA GLN A 36 -64.88 -30.83 -18.66
C GLN A 36 -63.49 -30.22 -18.63
N LEU A 37 -62.58 -30.88 -17.91
CA LEU A 37 -61.15 -30.71 -18.15
C LEU A 37 -60.77 -31.48 -19.43
N PRO A 38 -60.13 -30.84 -20.43
CA PRO A 38 -59.59 -31.56 -21.56
C PRO A 38 -58.54 -32.55 -21.05
N THR A 39 -58.62 -33.81 -21.49
CA THR A 39 -57.50 -34.74 -21.41
C THR A 39 -56.29 -34.12 -22.11
N THR A 40 -55.08 -34.38 -21.58
CA THR A 40 -53.75 -33.86 -21.94
C THR A 40 -53.32 -34.01 -23.41
N ALA A 41 -54.13 -33.55 -24.36
CA ALA A 41 -53.82 -33.50 -25.77
C ALA A 41 -53.87 -32.04 -26.22
N ASP A 42 -52.77 -31.61 -26.84
CA ASP A 42 -52.56 -30.34 -27.55
C ASP A 42 -52.11 -29.13 -26.71
N ILE A 43 -51.07 -29.32 -25.89
CA ILE A 43 -50.04 -28.26 -25.78
C ILE A 43 -49.13 -28.46 -27.00
N PRO A 44 -48.91 -27.45 -27.86
CA PRO A 44 -47.89 -27.53 -28.89
C PRO A 44 -46.59 -27.92 -28.18
N SER A 45 -45.97 -29.03 -28.57
CA SER A 45 -44.65 -29.37 -28.07
C SER A 45 -43.79 -28.12 -28.20
N ASP A 46 -43.31 -27.58 -27.08
CA ASP A 46 -42.24 -26.61 -27.09
C ASP A 46 -41.13 -27.27 -27.89
N THR A 47 -41.00 -26.89 -29.16
CA THR A 47 -39.78 -27.15 -29.91
C THR A 47 -38.70 -26.61 -29.02
N ALA A 48 -37.92 -27.52 -28.43
CA ALA A 48 -36.81 -27.25 -27.55
C ALA A 48 -35.91 -26.23 -28.23
N THR A 49 -36.21 -24.96 -28.02
CA THR A 49 -35.38 -23.86 -28.43
C THR A 49 -34.28 -23.92 -27.40
N ALA A 50 -33.09 -24.37 -27.82
CA ALA A 50 -31.96 -24.54 -26.92
C ALA A 50 -31.90 -23.34 -25.97
N ASP A 51 -31.96 -23.60 -24.65
CA ASP A 51 -31.84 -22.55 -23.65
C ASP A 51 -30.62 -21.69 -24.03
N PRO A 52 -30.74 -20.35 -24.02
CA PRO A 52 -29.62 -19.48 -24.31
C PRO A 52 -28.50 -19.83 -23.34
N THR A 53 -27.46 -20.47 -23.87
CA THR A 53 -26.30 -20.89 -23.11
C THR A 53 -25.38 -19.68 -23.01
N PHE A 54 -25.23 -19.14 -21.81
CA PHE A 54 -24.17 -18.17 -21.55
C PHE A 54 -22.85 -18.93 -21.62
N ALA A 55 -21.93 -18.45 -22.46
CA ALA A 55 -20.55 -18.93 -22.41
C ALA A 55 -20.04 -18.75 -20.98
N GLU A 56 -19.44 -19.79 -20.40
CA GLU A 56 -18.75 -19.67 -19.11
C GLU A 56 -17.70 -18.56 -19.25
N THR A 57 -17.90 -17.46 -18.54
CA THR A 57 -16.92 -16.39 -18.46
C THR A 57 -15.93 -16.76 -17.37
N THR A 58 -14.70 -17.07 -17.76
CA THR A 58 -13.61 -17.26 -16.80
C THR A 58 -13.31 -15.90 -16.15
N PRO A 59 -13.27 -15.80 -14.81
CA PRO A 59 -12.86 -14.58 -14.14
C PRO A 59 -11.47 -14.15 -14.64
N PRO A 60 -11.22 -12.84 -14.81
CA PRO A 60 -9.89 -12.37 -15.15
C PRO A 60 -8.88 -12.84 -14.09
N PRO A 61 -7.62 -13.13 -14.49
CA PRO A 61 -6.59 -13.57 -13.55
C PRO A 61 -6.42 -12.53 -12.44
N PRO A 62 -6.16 -12.97 -11.20
CA PRO A 62 -5.97 -12.05 -10.08
C PRO A 62 -4.79 -11.12 -10.37
N LEU A 63 -4.99 -9.83 -10.10
CA LEU A 63 -3.99 -8.80 -10.25
C LEU A 63 -2.80 -9.06 -9.31
N ASP A 64 -1.57 -8.95 -9.79
CA ASP A 64 -0.37 -9.04 -8.93
C ASP A 64 -0.18 -7.71 -8.16
N PRO A 65 -0.23 -7.71 -6.81
CA PRO A 65 0.03 -6.52 -6.02
C PRO A 65 1.37 -5.83 -6.30
N LYS A 66 2.42 -6.59 -6.62
CA LYS A 66 3.75 -6.05 -6.87
C LYS A 66 3.77 -5.15 -8.11
N ASP A 67 2.97 -5.49 -9.12
CA ASP A 67 2.90 -4.72 -10.35
C ASP A 67 2.51 -3.27 -10.10
N PHE A 68 1.61 -3.02 -9.14
CA PHE A 68 1.14 -1.68 -8.78
C PHE A 68 2.22 -0.81 -8.12
N ILE A 69 3.35 -1.40 -7.72
CA ILE A 69 4.46 -0.68 -7.09
C ILE A 69 5.78 -0.86 -7.83
N SER A 70 5.83 -1.57 -8.96
CA SER A 70 7.08 -1.81 -9.71
C SER A 70 7.53 -0.61 -10.56
N SER A 71 6.70 0.43 -10.76
CA SER A 71 7.12 1.64 -11.49
C SER A 71 6.37 2.91 -11.08
N ALA A 72 6.95 4.08 -11.39
CA ALA A 72 6.28 5.39 -11.25
C ALA A 72 4.97 5.53 -12.02
N LYS A 73 4.85 4.78 -13.12
CA LYS A 73 3.67 4.81 -13.96
C LYS A 73 2.51 4.04 -13.33
N LYS A 74 2.78 3.01 -12.52
CA LYS A 74 1.76 2.17 -11.89
C LYS A 74 1.49 2.57 -10.43
N ASP A 75 2.51 3.08 -9.74
CA ASP A 75 2.41 3.47 -8.34
C ASP A 75 1.83 4.88 -8.18
N LYS A 76 0.51 4.96 -7.99
CA LYS A 76 -0.29 6.19 -7.98
C LYS A 76 -0.76 6.63 -6.60
N ALA A 77 -0.69 5.77 -5.59
CA ALA A 77 -1.09 6.13 -4.25
C ALA A 77 -0.26 7.33 -3.72
N PRO A 78 -0.75 8.12 -2.76
CA PRO A 78 0.05 9.16 -2.12
C PRO A 78 1.29 8.55 -1.42
N LEU A 79 2.47 9.12 -1.68
CA LEU A 79 3.74 8.61 -1.14
C LEU A 79 4.43 9.65 -0.26
N GLY A 80 4.53 9.36 1.03
CA GLY A 80 5.13 10.23 2.03
C GLY A 80 5.52 9.48 3.29
N ALA A 81 6.12 10.19 4.25
CA ALA A 81 6.52 9.57 5.50
C ALA A 81 5.31 9.09 6.32
N ASP A 82 4.21 9.84 6.34
CA ASP A 82 3.02 9.45 7.09
C ASP A 82 2.28 8.27 6.47
N THR A 83 2.39 8.08 5.14
CA THR A 83 1.78 6.92 4.46
C THR A 83 2.63 5.66 4.58
N LEU A 84 3.96 5.77 4.57
CA LEU A 84 4.85 4.61 4.78
C LEU A 84 5.04 4.26 6.26
N PHE A 85 4.96 5.24 7.15
CA PHE A 85 5.26 5.09 8.58
C PHE A 85 4.13 5.69 9.44
N PRO A 86 2.91 5.12 9.37
CA PRO A 86 1.74 5.65 10.07
C PRO A 86 1.83 5.48 11.59
N GLY A 87 1.01 6.24 12.31
CA GLY A 87 0.90 6.16 13.78
C GLY A 87 2.10 6.77 14.53
N THR A 88 2.12 6.68 15.86
CA THR A 88 3.19 7.25 16.72
C THR A 88 4.09 6.18 17.36
N LYS A 89 3.76 4.91 17.14
CA LYS A 89 4.47 3.75 17.66
C LYS A 89 4.35 2.60 16.67
N LEU A 90 5.34 1.71 16.71
CA LEU A 90 5.32 0.43 16.02
C LEU A 90 5.29 -0.68 17.06
N THR A 91 4.41 -1.67 16.88
CA THR A 91 4.35 -2.86 17.74
C THR A 91 4.69 -4.09 16.92
N VAL A 92 5.67 -4.87 17.36
CA VAL A 92 6.08 -6.14 16.75
C VAL A 92 6.12 -7.20 17.85
N GLY A 93 5.12 -8.08 17.88
CA GLY A 93 4.86 -8.93 19.05
C GLY A 93 4.73 -8.07 20.30
N ASP A 94 5.47 -8.41 21.35
CA ASP A 94 5.48 -7.67 22.62
C ASP A 94 6.39 -6.44 22.63
N ARG A 95 7.06 -6.14 21.51
CA ARG A 95 8.02 -5.04 21.42
C ARG A 95 7.33 -3.79 20.87
N VAL A 96 7.27 -2.76 21.70
CA VAL A 96 6.73 -1.44 21.32
C VAL A 96 7.87 -0.46 21.11
N TYR A 97 7.98 0.04 19.88
CA TYR A 97 8.95 1.06 19.47
C TYR A 97 8.27 2.41 19.39
N LYS A 98 8.85 3.44 19.99
CA LYS A 98 8.36 4.81 19.86
C LYS A 98 8.84 5.39 18.53
N LYS A 99 7.92 5.95 17.73
CA LYS A 99 8.28 6.67 16.50
C LYS A 99 8.92 8.01 16.89
N GLY A 100 10.12 8.23 16.38
CA GLY A 100 10.85 9.49 16.41
C GLY A 100 10.50 10.38 15.23
N ALA A 101 11.47 11.18 14.80
CA ALA A 101 11.28 12.07 13.67
C ALA A 101 11.12 11.32 12.34
N THR A 102 10.41 11.96 11.42
CA THR A 102 10.27 11.56 10.01
C THR A 102 10.79 12.67 9.11
N ALA A 103 11.34 12.30 7.95
CA ALA A 103 11.82 13.27 6.98
C ALA A 103 11.67 12.74 5.55
N SER A 104 11.66 13.66 4.60
CA SER A 104 11.60 13.30 3.19
C SER A 104 12.35 14.32 2.33
N THR A 105 13.20 13.84 1.43
CA THR A 105 14.03 14.68 0.56
C THR A 105 14.05 14.15 -0.86
N LYS A 106 14.13 15.05 -1.85
CA LYS A 106 14.42 14.69 -3.25
C LYS A 106 15.92 14.55 -3.53
N SER A 107 16.77 15.15 -2.69
CA SER A 107 18.22 14.94 -2.75
C SER A 107 18.55 13.69 -1.95
N CYS A 108 18.49 12.51 -2.56
CA CYS A 108 18.69 11.25 -1.84
C CYS A 108 20.07 11.17 -1.17
N ALA A 109 21.12 11.60 -1.86
CA ALA A 109 22.48 11.53 -1.33
C ALA A 109 22.70 12.36 -0.06
N SER A 110 21.97 13.48 0.14
CA SER A 110 22.15 14.35 1.31
C SER A 110 21.74 13.70 2.63
N ALA A 111 20.94 12.63 2.57
CA ALA A 111 20.47 11.87 3.72
C ALA A 111 21.15 10.49 3.83
N THR A 112 22.38 10.38 3.32
CA THR A 112 23.21 9.17 3.40
C THR A 112 24.63 9.47 3.91
N GLN A 113 25.33 8.43 4.34
CA GLN A 113 26.74 8.47 4.73
C GLN A 113 27.54 7.45 3.90
N GLY A 114 28.81 7.74 3.67
CA GLY A 114 29.72 6.86 2.92
C GLY A 114 29.30 6.71 1.45
N ALA A 115 29.50 5.51 0.89
CA ALA A 115 29.31 5.26 -0.54
C ALA A 115 27.84 5.19 -0.99
N LEU A 116 26.89 5.08 -0.05
CA LEU A 116 25.46 4.93 -0.36
C LEU A 116 24.94 6.11 -1.20
N GLY A 117 25.38 7.34 -0.92
CA GLY A 117 24.94 8.51 -1.68
C GLY A 117 25.25 8.41 -3.17
N GLY A 118 26.45 7.91 -3.51
CA GLY A 118 26.83 7.66 -4.90
C GLY A 118 26.00 6.56 -5.55
N VAL A 119 25.68 5.49 -4.81
CA VAL A 119 24.81 4.40 -5.30
C VAL A 119 23.39 4.90 -5.57
N LEU A 120 22.81 5.70 -4.68
CA LEU A 120 21.46 6.25 -4.87
C LEU A 120 21.40 7.23 -6.05
N THR A 121 22.38 8.13 -6.16
CA THR A 121 22.46 9.08 -7.29
C THR A 121 22.67 8.35 -8.61
N GLY A 122 23.58 7.37 -8.66
CA GLY A 122 23.89 6.62 -9.89
C GLY A 122 22.79 5.68 -10.38
N ASN A 123 21.71 5.51 -9.61
CA ASN A 123 20.53 4.74 -10.00
C ASN A 123 19.26 5.61 -10.08
N ASP A 124 19.41 6.95 -10.10
CA ASP A 124 18.30 7.91 -10.24
C ASP A 124 17.27 7.85 -9.10
N CYS A 125 17.75 7.76 -7.86
CA CYS A 125 16.86 7.91 -6.70
C CYS A 125 16.14 9.27 -6.76
N THR A 126 14.82 9.22 -6.79
CA THR A 126 13.94 10.41 -6.92
C THR A 126 13.55 10.99 -5.57
N ARG A 127 13.54 10.15 -4.53
CA ARG A 127 13.13 10.52 -3.18
C ARG A 127 13.70 9.56 -2.15
N LEU A 128 14.14 10.09 -1.00
CA LEU A 128 14.49 9.31 0.18
C LEU A 128 13.57 9.71 1.33
N ILE A 129 12.79 8.75 1.84
CA ILE A 129 11.85 8.92 2.94
C ILE A 129 12.42 8.21 4.16
N ARG A 130 12.49 8.89 5.31
CA ARG A 130 13.08 8.34 6.54
C ARG A 130 12.12 8.41 7.70
N ALA A 131 12.22 7.43 8.58
CA ALA A 131 11.61 7.43 9.91
C ALA A 131 12.57 6.80 10.91
N THR A 132 12.58 7.32 12.13
CA THR A 132 13.35 6.73 13.23
C THR A 132 12.41 6.10 14.25
N TYR A 133 12.82 4.98 14.83
CA TYR A 133 12.14 4.32 15.93
C TYR A 133 13.15 4.01 17.03
N ALA A 134 12.72 4.05 18.28
CA ALA A 134 13.58 3.77 19.43
C ALA A 134 12.90 2.91 20.49
N LYS A 135 13.70 2.09 21.16
CA LYS A 135 13.32 1.24 22.30
C LYS A 135 14.57 0.90 23.12
N ASP A 136 14.49 1.04 24.44
CA ASP A 136 15.50 0.59 25.42
C ASP A 136 16.95 0.95 25.06
N GLY A 137 17.20 2.22 24.71
CA GLY A 137 18.56 2.71 24.39
C GLY A 137 19.07 2.34 23.00
N VAL A 138 18.25 1.71 22.16
CA VAL A 138 18.53 1.41 20.75
C VAL A 138 17.62 2.25 19.87
N ALA A 139 18.19 2.83 18.80
CA ALA A 139 17.44 3.51 17.76
C ALA A 139 17.76 2.94 16.38
N VAL A 140 16.75 2.97 15.51
CA VAL A 140 16.85 2.56 14.10
C VAL A 140 16.25 3.65 13.24
N THR A 141 17.02 4.15 12.28
CA THR A 141 16.50 4.94 11.18
C THR A 141 16.33 4.04 9.97
N VAL A 142 15.09 3.97 9.47
CA VAL A 142 14.78 3.38 8.17
C VAL A 142 14.88 4.48 7.12
N GLY A 143 15.47 4.18 5.97
CA GLY A 143 15.41 5.00 4.76
C GLY A 143 14.85 4.20 3.60
N VAL A 144 13.76 4.67 3.00
CA VAL A 144 13.16 4.13 1.78
C VAL A 144 13.52 5.05 0.61
N ALA A 145 14.41 4.57 -0.24
CA ALA A 145 14.76 5.19 -1.51
C ALA A 145 13.77 4.78 -2.60
N VAL A 146 13.28 5.77 -3.34
CA VAL A 146 12.25 5.63 -4.37
C VAL A 146 12.88 5.85 -5.73
N PHE A 147 12.70 4.90 -6.63
CA PHE A 147 13.22 4.92 -8.00
C PHE A 147 12.08 4.93 -9.00
N ASP A 148 12.32 5.14 -10.29
CA ASP A 148 11.25 5.08 -11.28
C ASP A 148 10.84 3.65 -11.61
N THR A 149 11.74 2.69 -11.43
CA THR A 149 11.53 1.27 -11.78
C THR A 149 12.08 0.32 -10.72
N GLU A 150 11.54 -0.89 -10.68
CA GLU A 150 12.07 -2.00 -9.87
C GLU A 150 13.51 -2.38 -10.25
N ALA A 151 13.87 -2.28 -11.54
CA ALA A 151 15.21 -2.56 -12.01
C ALA A 151 16.25 -1.61 -11.38
N GLN A 152 15.96 -0.31 -11.30
CA GLN A 152 16.83 0.68 -10.63
C GLN A 152 16.96 0.38 -9.13
N ALA A 153 15.85 0.09 -8.45
CA ALA A 153 15.86 -0.25 -7.03
C ALA A 153 16.70 -1.50 -6.73
N THR A 154 16.50 -2.56 -7.52
CA THR A 154 17.25 -3.81 -7.42
C THR A 154 18.73 -3.60 -7.70
N LYS A 155 19.07 -2.81 -8.72
CA LYS A 155 20.45 -2.46 -9.06
C LYS A 155 21.12 -1.68 -7.93
N ALA A 156 20.45 -0.69 -7.35
CA ALA A 156 20.95 0.05 -6.19
C ALA A 156 21.23 -0.88 -5.00
N LYS A 157 20.31 -1.81 -4.71
CA LYS A 157 20.50 -2.82 -3.65
C LYS A 157 21.69 -3.75 -3.94
N ASN A 158 21.90 -4.15 -5.19
CA ASN A 158 23.01 -5.04 -5.56
C ASN A 158 24.37 -4.33 -5.61
N GLN A 159 24.39 -3.02 -5.90
CA GLN A 159 25.61 -2.20 -5.88
C GLN A 159 25.97 -1.70 -4.46
N TYR A 160 25.05 -1.81 -3.51
CA TYR A 160 25.31 -1.47 -2.12
C TYR A 160 26.41 -2.37 -1.56
N THR A 161 27.49 -1.74 -1.09
CA THR A 161 28.63 -2.42 -0.44
C THR A 161 28.87 -1.90 0.96
N LYS A 162 28.81 -0.57 1.13
CA LYS A 162 29.06 0.14 2.38
C LYS A 162 28.35 1.49 2.40
N GLY A 163 28.33 2.12 3.57
CA GLY A 163 27.59 3.35 3.82
C GLY A 163 26.24 3.05 4.45
N THR A 164 25.54 4.11 4.84
CA THR A 164 24.33 3.97 5.65
C THR A 164 23.35 5.07 5.29
N VAL A 165 22.07 4.83 5.57
CA VAL A 165 21.13 5.95 5.66
C VAL A 165 21.51 6.78 6.89
N THR A 166 21.64 8.08 6.69
CA THR A 166 21.97 9.01 7.78
C THR A 166 20.91 8.89 8.87
N SER A 167 21.32 8.68 10.11
CA SER A 167 20.38 8.65 11.23
C SER A 167 19.57 9.95 11.32
N LEU A 168 18.32 9.83 11.77
CA LEU A 168 17.42 10.97 11.92
C LEU A 168 17.04 11.13 13.40
N SER A 169 17.64 12.13 14.04
CA SER A 169 17.33 12.55 15.41
C SER A 169 16.10 13.47 15.46
N GLY A 170 15.50 13.59 16.63
CA GLY A 170 14.31 14.40 16.87
C GLY A 170 13.14 13.58 17.42
N SER A 171 12.09 14.28 17.86
CA SER A 171 10.90 13.70 18.49
C SER A 171 11.21 12.69 19.63
N GLY A 172 12.21 13.03 20.45
CA GLY A 172 12.63 12.20 21.60
C GLY A 172 13.69 11.15 21.28
N VAL A 173 14.24 11.10 20.05
CA VAL A 173 15.38 10.25 19.72
C VAL A 173 16.65 11.11 19.56
N PRO A 174 17.72 10.87 20.32
CA PRO A 174 18.96 11.64 20.19
C PRO A 174 19.71 11.29 18.91
N ALA A 175 20.76 12.05 18.60
CA ALA A 175 21.67 11.70 17.51
C ALA A 175 22.41 10.38 17.83
N PHE A 176 22.50 9.49 16.85
CA PHE A 176 23.19 8.20 16.95
C PHE A 176 23.88 7.88 15.61
N CYS A 177 24.78 6.91 15.57
CA CYS A 177 25.46 6.47 14.32
C CYS A 177 26.14 7.59 13.52
N ARG A 178 26.75 8.56 14.21
CA ARG A 178 27.51 9.65 13.56
C ARG A 178 28.98 9.31 13.39
N THR A 179 29.57 8.75 14.45
CA THR A 179 31.00 8.48 14.57
C THR A 179 31.29 7.05 15.02
N THR A 180 30.25 6.25 15.26
CA THR A 180 30.35 4.88 15.77
C THR A 180 30.01 3.87 14.69
N ILE A 181 30.48 2.64 14.88
CA ILE A 181 30.08 1.50 14.07
C ILE A 181 28.63 1.16 14.40
N CYS A 182 27.79 1.19 13.37
CA CYS A 182 26.39 0.82 13.46
C CYS A 182 26.05 -0.32 12.53
N ARG A 183 25.02 -1.07 12.89
CA ARG A 183 24.50 -2.13 12.03
C ARG A 183 23.63 -1.52 10.95
N SER A 184 23.86 -1.90 9.70
CA SER A 184 23.01 -1.51 8.59
C SER A 184 22.52 -2.72 7.80
N THR A 185 21.30 -2.64 7.30
CA THR A 185 20.73 -3.65 6.39
C THR A 185 20.26 -2.96 5.11
N THR A 186 20.14 -3.74 4.03
CA THR A 186 19.62 -3.28 2.74
C THR A 186 18.75 -4.37 2.13
N ASN A 187 17.67 -3.97 1.46
CA ASN A 187 16.89 -4.85 0.60
C ASN A 187 16.06 -4.00 -0.40
N SER A 188 15.36 -4.64 -1.32
CA SER A 188 14.52 -3.97 -2.33
C SER A 188 13.24 -4.75 -2.63
N TYR A 189 12.16 -4.04 -2.96
CA TYR A 189 10.89 -4.62 -3.40
C TYR A 189 10.10 -3.60 -4.24
N GLY A 190 9.63 -4.01 -5.43
CA GLY A 190 9.07 -3.07 -6.40
C GLY A 190 10.07 -1.95 -6.73
N ARG A 191 9.58 -0.72 -6.94
CA ARG A 191 10.42 0.47 -7.23
C ARG A 191 11.18 1.03 -6.01
N TYR A 192 11.28 0.28 -4.93
CA TYR A 192 11.82 0.73 -3.65
C TYR A 192 13.06 -0.05 -3.24
N ALA A 193 14.11 0.65 -2.81
CA ALA A 193 15.18 0.06 -2.00
C ALA A 193 15.09 0.65 -0.59
N TYR A 194 15.24 -0.17 0.43
CA TYR A 194 15.16 0.27 1.81
C TYR A 194 16.37 -0.17 2.62
N PHE A 195 16.77 0.71 3.52
CA PHE A 195 17.98 0.61 4.31
C PHE A 195 17.62 0.83 5.78
N THR A 196 18.32 0.16 6.67
CA THR A 196 18.26 0.47 8.10
C THR A 196 19.63 0.89 8.59
N THR A 197 19.66 1.78 9.58
CA THR A 197 20.85 2.11 10.37
C THR A 197 20.46 2.01 11.84
N ALA A 198 21.03 1.03 12.54
CA ALA A 198 20.70 0.65 13.91
C ALA A 198 21.91 0.85 14.83
N GLY A 199 21.70 1.49 15.99
CA GLY A 199 22.76 1.70 16.98
C GLY A 199 22.26 2.20 18.32
N PHE A 200 23.20 2.43 19.23
CA PHE A 200 22.92 2.92 20.57
C PHE A 200 22.64 4.42 20.59
N THR A 201 21.70 4.84 21.43
CA THR A 201 21.32 6.25 21.59
C THR A 201 22.21 7.01 22.57
N SER A 202 23.14 6.33 23.26
CA SER A 202 24.02 6.92 24.26
C SER A 202 25.39 6.23 24.28
N GLY A 203 26.37 6.91 24.90
CA GLY A 203 27.66 6.32 25.27
C GLY A 203 28.68 6.12 24.14
N ALA A 204 28.47 6.72 22.95
CA ALA A 204 29.39 6.62 21.79
C ALA A 204 29.91 5.18 21.57
N ARG A 205 29.00 4.20 21.67
CA ARG A 205 29.31 2.77 21.67
C ARG A 205 29.17 2.17 20.28
N ASP A 206 30.19 1.40 19.88
CA ASP A 206 30.16 0.59 18.67
C ASP A 206 29.25 -0.64 18.83
N VAL A 207 28.49 -0.92 17.78
CA VAL A 207 27.68 -2.14 17.68
C VAL A 207 28.59 -3.32 17.35
N THR A 208 28.46 -4.39 18.13
CA THR A 208 29.17 -5.65 17.94
C THR A 208 28.19 -6.79 17.61
N THR A 209 28.71 -7.95 17.20
CA THR A 209 27.88 -9.14 16.94
C THR A 209 27.18 -9.71 18.18
N LYS A 210 27.59 -9.28 19.39
CA LYS A 210 26.96 -9.67 20.66
C LYS A 210 25.71 -8.83 20.98
N ASP A 211 25.51 -7.70 20.29
CA ASP A 211 24.44 -6.74 20.58
C ASP A 211 23.09 -7.15 19.99
N ARG A 212 22.54 -8.26 20.49
CA ARG A 212 21.30 -8.87 19.98
C ARG A 212 20.14 -7.88 19.88
N ALA A 213 19.98 -6.98 20.86
CA ALA A 213 18.92 -5.97 20.84
C ALA A 213 18.98 -5.05 19.60
N VAL A 214 20.18 -4.71 19.11
CA VAL A 214 20.37 -3.90 17.90
C VAL A 214 20.00 -4.68 16.65
N PHE A 215 20.34 -5.97 16.61
CA PHE A 215 19.97 -6.85 15.49
C PHE A 215 18.46 -7.04 15.42
N THR A 216 17.83 -7.49 16.50
CA THR A 216 16.38 -7.69 16.59
C THR A 216 15.62 -6.41 16.23
N THR A 217 16.01 -5.26 16.79
CA THR A 217 15.32 -4.00 16.49
C THR A 217 15.52 -3.59 15.03
N GLY A 218 16.72 -3.75 14.47
CA GLY A 218 16.96 -3.48 13.05
C GLY A 218 16.16 -4.39 12.12
N ASP A 219 16.03 -5.67 12.47
CA ASP A 219 15.31 -6.67 11.66
C ASP A 219 13.80 -6.46 11.70
N ASP A 220 13.24 -6.16 12.88
CA ASP A 220 11.84 -5.80 13.03
C ASP A 220 11.47 -4.59 12.16
N LEU A 221 12.35 -3.57 12.13
CA LEU A 221 12.10 -2.37 11.33
C LEU A 221 12.29 -2.61 9.83
N ALA A 222 13.20 -3.50 9.44
CA ALA A 222 13.35 -3.92 8.04
C ALA A 222 12.10 -4.69 7.57
N GLU A 223 11.62 -5.64 8.36
CA GLU A 223 10.41 -6.42 8.06
C GLU A 223 9.16 -5.54 8.02
N PHE A 224 9.01 -4.65 9.02
CA PHE A 224 7.91 -3.68 9.02
C PHE A 224 7.90 -2.84 7.73
N THR A 225 9.06 -2.34 7.32
CA THR A 225 9.19 -1.54 6.10
C THR A 225 8.81 -2.33 4.85
N PHE A 226 9.28 -3.58 4.74
CA PHE A 226 8.86 -4.48 3.66
C PHE A 226 7.33 -4.63 3.63
N ARG A 227 6.71 -4.94 4.77
CA ARG A 227 5.25 -5.10 4.88
C ARG A 227 4.49 -3.83 4.49
N GLN A 228 5.00 -2.65 4.83
CA GLN A 228 4.37 -1.38 4.43
C GLN A 228 4.42 -1.17 2.90
N ILE A 229 5.55 -1.50 2.27
CA ILE A 229 5.69 -1.43 0.81
C ILE A 229 4.77 -2.46 0.14
N THR A 230 4.68 -3.68 0.65
CA THR A 230 3.77 -4.72 0.13
C THR A 230 2.30 -4.32 0.25
N ARG A 231 1.87 -3.85 1.44
CA ARG A 231 0.50 -3.38 1.67
C ARG A 231 0.07 -2.27 0.71
N ARG A 232 1.01 -1.43 0.29
CA ARG A 232 0.75 -0.40 -0.72
C ARG A 232 0.40 -1.00 -2.08
N GLY A 233 1.10 -2.05 -2.50
CA GLY A 233 0.75 -2.80 -3.71
C GLY A 233 -0.61 -3.46 -3.58
N GLU A 234 -0.87 -4.12 -2.46
CA GLU A 234 -2.14 -4.79 -2.17
C GLU A 234 -3.32 -3.82 -2.19
N ALA A 235 -3.17 -2.66 -1.56
CA ALA A 235 -4.22 -1.64 -1.52
C ALA A 235 -4.56 -1.10 -2.91
N GLN A 236 -3.55 -0.85 -3.75
CA GLN A 236 -3.77 -0.39 -5.12
C GLN A 236 -4.38 -1.48 -6.01
N ALA A 237 -3.92 -2.73 -5.88
CA ALA A 237 -4.49 -3.85 -6.61
C ALA A 237 -5.95 -4.10 -6.22
N SER A 238 -6.27 -4.01 -4.92
CA SER A 238 -7.66 -4.15 -4.42
C SER A 238 -8.55 -3.04 -4.97
N ALA A 239 -8.10 -1.79 -4.91
CA ALA A 239 -8.85 -0.66 -5.46
C ALA A 239 -9.05 -0.77 -6.99
N ALA A 240 -8.08 -1.34 -7.72
CA ALA A 240 -8.21 -1.57 -9.16
C ALA A 240 -9.19 -2.72 -9.50
N ALA A 241 -9.28 -3.74 -8.65
CA ALA A 241 -10.23 -4.84 -8.81
C ALA A 241 -11.69 -4.42 -8.56
N GLU A 242 -11.90 -3.40 -7.72
CA GLU A 242 -13.23 -2.85 -7.39
C GLU A 242 -13.71 -1.77 -8.37
N ALA A 243 -12.83 -1.26 -9.24
CA ALA A 243 -13.18 -0.22 -10.19
C ALA A 243 -14.08 -0.78 -11.31
N PRO A 244 -15.19 -0.10 -11.68
CA PRO A 244 -15.98 -0.47 -12.85
C PRO A 244 -15.10 -0.45 -14.12
N GLN A 245 -15.21 -1.50 -14.94
CA GLN A 245 -14.57 -1.56 -16.26
C GLN A 245 -15.27 -0.64 -17.26
#